data_AF-A0A2V6FDN7-F1
#
_entry.id   AF-A0A2V6FDN7-F1
#
_cell.length_a   1.000
_cell.length_b   1.000
_cell.length_c   1.000
_cell.angle_alpha   90.00
_cell.angle_beta   90.00
_cell.angle_gamma   90.00
#
_symmetry.space_group_name_H-M   'P 1'
#
loop_
_entity.id
_entity.type
_entity.pdbx_description
1 polymer ?
#
loop_
_entity_poly.entity_id
_entity_poly.type
_entity_poly.pdbx_seq_one_letter_code
_entity_poly.pdbx_strand_id
1 'polypeptide(L)'
;MKGCSVLLMLSAIVLCAWATGSPVLAQSPSPDNQDQAALIALENEWLANLHNPTVLEKILASDFVHPLPTGDFVTKAQHIQFSSTHLPPPNRKQRFDQMRVRVYGDVGIVNGIVLTTDEQGREVERTIFTDVFVRRNRSWEAVNAQENAVGTH
;
A
#
# COMPACT_ATOMS: atom_id res chain seq x y z
N MET A 1 -2.11 76.24 32.85
CA MET A 1 -3.35 77.05 33.02
C MET A 1 -4.54 76.24 32.52
N LYS A 2 -5.46 75.90 33.43
CA LYS A 2 -6.89 75.49 33.23
C LYS A 2 -7.11 74.29 32.28
N GLY A 3 -7.42 73.09 32.80
CA GLY A 3 -8.77 72.65 33.18
C GLY A 3 -9.53 72.23 31.91
N CYS A 4 -9.95 70.98 31.70
CA CYS A 4 -11.04 70.34 32.43
C CYS A 4 -11.00 68.82 32.18
N SER A 5 -11.16 68.05 33.24
CA SER A 5 -11.36 66.60 33.22
C SER A 5 -12.81 66.31 33.59
N VAL A 6 -13.41 65.32 32.91
CA VAL A 6 -14.37 64.33 33.47
C VAL A 6 -15.78 64.90 33.72
N LEU A 7 -16.93 64.32 33.37
CA LEU A 7 -17.47 63.00 32.99
C LEU A 7 -18.92 63.32 32.47
N LEU A 8 -19.61 62.57 31.60
CA LEU A 8 -20.43 61.41 31.97
C LEU A 8 -21.23 60.90 30.75
N MET A 9 -21.10 59.59 30.52
CA MET A 9 -22.12 58.59 30.15
C MET A 9 -23.05 58.79 28.94
N LEU A 10 -23.02 57.84 28.00
CA LEU A 10 -24.05 56.77 27.89
C LEU A 10 -23.73 55.80 26.72
N SER A 11 -23.35 54.58 27.11
CA SER A 11 -23.81 53.28 26.61
C SER A 11 -24.18 53.08 25.13
N ALA A 12 -23.40 52.24 24.43
CA ALA A 12 -23.93 51.23 23.51
C ALA A 12 -22.89 50.10 23.31
N ILE A 13 -23.02 49.03 24.09
CA ILE A 13 -22.37 47.75 23.82
C ILE A 13 -23.25 47.02 22.80
N VAL A 14 -22.75 46.84 21.58
CA VAL A 14 -23.25 45.79 20.67
C VAL A 14 -22.09 44.86 20.38
N LEU A 15 -22.20 43.67 20.97
CA LEU A 15 -21.28 42.55 20.92
C LEU A 15 -21.11 42.08 19.46
N CYS A 16 -19.90 42.18 18.92
CA CYS A 16 -19.55 41.45 17.70
C CYS A 16 -19.47 39.95 18.02
N ALA A 17 -20.46 39.18 17.59
CA ALA A 17 -20.38 37.73 17.59
C ALA A 17 -19.48 37.25 16.46
N TRP A 18 -18.17 37.17 16.73
CA TRP A 18 -17.24 36.45 15.86
C TRP A 18 -17.39 34.96 16.17
N ALA A 19 -18.17 34.25 15.36
CA ALA A 19 -18.17 32.79 15.35
C ALA A 19 -16.83 32.32 14.78
N THR A 20 -15.85 32.05 15.65
CA THR A 20 -14.59 31.41 15.30
C THR A 20 -14.85 29.93 15.06
N GLY A 21 -15.18 29.58 13.82
CA GLY A 21 -15.07 28.19 13.36
C GLY A 21 -13.62 27.76 13.55
N SER A 22 -13.36 26.87 14.51
CA SER A 22 -12.03 26.28 14.66
C SER A 22 -11.76 25.45 13.41
N PRO A 23 -10.63 25.65 12.70
CA PRO A 23 -10.27 24.76 11.62
C PRO A 23 -10.09 23.37 12.21
N VAL A 24 -10.88 22.41 11.74
CA VAL A 24 -10.62 20.99 11.97
C VAL A 24 -9.27 20.71 11.32
N LEU A 25 -8.21 20.65 12.13
CA LEU A 25 -6.90 20.24 11.68
C LEU A 25 -7.03 18.77 11.24
N ALA A 26 -6.97 18.53 9.93
CA ALA A 26 -6.85 17.20 9.39
C ALA A 26 -5.61 16.53 10.03
N GLN A 27 -5.82 15.52 10.87
CA GLN A 27 -4.74 14.77 11.46
C GLN A 27 -3.98 14.04 10.33
N SER A 28 -2.69 14.32 10.18
CA SER A 28 -1.85 13.56 9.27
C SER A 28 -1.89 12.08 9.67
N PRO A 29 -1.95 11.13 8.70
CA PRO A 29 -1.99 9.71 9.03
C PRO A 29 -0.77 9.34 9.88
N SER A 30 -0.96 8.43 10.86
CA SER A 30 0.16 7.88 11.63
C SER A 30 1.20 7.24 10.68
N PRO A 31 2.49 7.19 11.07
CA PRO A 31 3.52 6.54 10.26
C PRO A 31 3.12 5.12 9.82
N ASP A 32 2.56 4.32 10.73
CA ASP A 32 2.09 2.95 10.43
C ASP A 32 1.00 2.93 9.34
N ASN A 33 0.07 3.91 9.34
CA ASN A 33 -0.96 4.00 8.31
C ASN A 33 -0.35 4.39 6.95
N GLN A 34 0.69 5.22 6.94
CA GLN A 34 1.40 5.59 5.71
C GLN A 34 2.20 4.41 5.14
N ASP A 35 2.91 3.67 6.00
CA ASP A 35 3.66 2.48 5.60
C ASP A 35 2.72 1.38 5.08
N GLN A 36 1.58 1.15 5.75
CA GLN A 36 0.56 0.22 5.25
C GLN A 36 0.04 0.65 3.87
N ALA A 37 -0.28 1.93 3.68
CA ALA A 37 -0.73 2.45 2.39
C ALA A 37 0.35 2.31 1.30
N ALA A 38 1.62 2.52 1.63
CA ALA A 38 2.74 2.35 0.71
C ALA A 38 2.91 0.88 0.27
N LEU A 39 2.81 -0.07 1.20
CA LEU A 39 2.87 -1.51 0.90
C LEU A 39 1.67 -1.95 0.04
N ILE A 40 0.46 -1.47 0.35
CA ILE A 40 -0.72 -1.69 -0.48
C ILE A 40 -0.51 -1.16 -1.91
N ALA A 41 0.06 0.03 -2.05
CA ALA A 41 0.33 0.61 -3.36
C ALA A 41 1.36 -0.23 -4.15
N LEU A 42 2.42 -0.68 -3.48
CA LEU A 42 3.49 -1.48 -4.07
C LEU A 42 2.97 -2.85 -4.56
N GLU A 43 2.09 -3.49 -3.80
CA GLU A 43 1.40 -4.73 -4.17
C GLU A 43 0.51 -4.56 -5.41
N ASN A 44 -0.24 -3.47 -5.48
CA ASN A 44 -1.02 -3.15 -6.67
C ASN A 44 -0.14 -2.87 -7.89
N GLU A 45 0.98 -2.16 -7.71
CA GLU A 45 1.95 -1.94 -8.79
C GLU A 45 2.55 -3.26 -9.27
N TRP A 46 2.92 -4.16 -8.34
CA TRP A 46 3.45 -5.47 -8.67
C TRP A 46 2.42 -6.32 -9.43
N LEU A 47 1.19 -6.46 -8.92
CA LEU A 47 0.14 -7.25 -9.59
C LEU A 47 -0.17 -6.73 -11.00
N ALA A 48 -0.19 -5.40 -11.19
CA ALA A 48 -0.41 -4.80 -12.50
C ALA A 48 0.77 -5.01 -13.48
N ASN A 49 1.95 -5.37 -12.98
CA ASN A 49 3.20 -5.44 -13.74
C ASN A 49 3.96 -6.76 -13.54
N LEU A 50 3.27 -7.85 -13.23
CA LEU A 50 3.86 -9.18 -12.98
C LEU A 50 4.84 -9.64 -14.07
N HIS A 51 4.68 -9.14 -15.30
CA HIS A 51 5.50 -9.54 -16.45
C HIS A 51 6.42 -8.43 -16.97
N ASN A 52 6.47 -7.27 -16.32
CA ASN A 52 7.30 -6.15 -16.73
C ASN A 52 8.64 -6.17 -15.99
N PRO A 53 9.75 -6.57 -16.65
CA PRO A 53 11.03 -6.74 -15.97
C PRO A 53 11.55 -5.43 -15.36
N THR A 54 11.27 -4.28 -15.98
CA THR A 54 11.71 -2.97 -15.49
C THR A 54 11.03 -2.59 -14.18
N VAL A 55 9.77 -2.98 -14.00
CA VAL A 55 9.03 -2.71 -12.77
C VAL A 55 9.45 -3.70 -11.68
N LEU A 56 9.52 -4.98 -12.01
CA LEU A 56 10.00 -6.00 -11.07
C LEU A 56 11.41 -5.69 -10.55
N GLU A 57 12.30 -5.18 -11.39
CA GLU A 57 13.66 -4.80 -10.99
C GLU A 57 13.66 -3.73 -9.87
N LYS A 58 12.62 -2.87 -9.79
CA LYS A 58 12.50 -1.84 -8.77
C LYS A 58 11.83 -2.32 -7.49
N ILE A 59 10.88 -3.25 -7.62
CA ILE A 59 10.10 -3.77 -6.48
C ILE A 59 10.91 -4.81 -5.70
N LEU A 60 11.61 -5.69 -6.41
CA LEU A 60 12.32 -6.81 -5.80
C LEU A 60 13.70 -6.40 -5.29
N ALA A 61 13.98 -6.74 -4.04
CA ALA A 61 15.29 -6.56 -3.42
C ALA A 61 16.37 -7.42 -4.12
N SER A 62 17.63 -6.98 -4.07
CA SER A 62 18.75 -7.74 -4.67
C SER A 62 18.93 -9.14 -4.06
N ASP A 63 18.53 -9.34 -2.81
CA ASP A 63 18.53 -10.59 -2.06
C ASP A 63 17.16 -11.28 -2.03
N PHE A 64 16.26 -10.92 -2.94
CA PHE A 64 14.93 -11.53 -3.04
C PHE A 64 14.99 -13.05 -3.26
N VAL A 65 14.16 -13.76 -2.51
CA VAL A 65 13.97 -15.21 -2.61
C VAL A 65 12.48 -15.53 -2.76
N HIS A 66 12.13 -16.32 -3.78
CA HIS A 66 10.81 -16.90 -3.97
C HIS A 66 10.87 -18.42 -3.80
N PRO A 67 10.48 -18.96 -2.63
CA PRO A 67 10.35 -20.40 -2.41
C PRO A 67 9.17 -20.97 -3.20
N LEU A 68 9.40 -22.06 -3.92
CA LEU A 68 8.36 -22.75 -4.69
C LEU A 68 7.91 -24.05 -4.00
N PRO A 69 6.68 -24.53 -4.25
CA PRO A 69 6.22 -25.83 -3.77
C PRO A 69 7.06 -27.03 -4.24
N THR A 70 7.88 -26.86 -5.28
CA THR A 70 8.84 -27.86 -5.76
C THR A 70 10.02 -28.07 -4.79
N GLY A 71 10.22 -27.16 -3.83
CA GLY A 71 11.38 -27.13 -2.94
C GLY A 71 12.51 -26.23 -3.43
N ASP A 72 12.35 -25.59 -4.59
CA ASP A 72 13.35 -24.67 -5.14
C ASP A 72 13.26 -23.28 -4.50
N PHE A 73 14.41 -22.62 -4.37
CA PHE A 73 14.51 -21.20 -4.02
C PHE A 73 14.90 -20.41 -5.26
N VAL A 74 13.97 -19.59 -5.76
CA VAL A 74 14.17 -18.77 -6.96
C VAL A 74 14.70 -17.40 -6.57
N THR A 75 15.80 -16.98 -7.20
CA THR A 75 16.40 -15.64 -7.01
C THR A 75 15.64 -14.56 -7.78
N LYS A 76 15.88 -13.27 -7.45
CA LYS A 76 15.37 -12.12 -8.23
C LYS A 76 15.53 -12.28 -9.74
N ALA A 77 16.76 -12.54 -10.19
CA ALA A 77 17.07 -12.62 -11.62
C ALA A 77 16.31 -13.76 -12.31
N GLN A 78 16.21 -14.92 -11.65
CA GLN A 78 15.45 -16.06 -12.17
C GLN A 78 13.95 -15.78 -12.20
N HIS A 79 13.41 -15.15 -11.15
CA HIS A 79 12.00 -14.77 -11.09
C HIS A 79 11.65 -13.79 -12.22
N ILE A 80 12.41 -12.71 -12.38
CA ILE A 80 12.20 -11.71 -13.45
C ILE A 80 12.29 -12.36 -14.84
N GLN A 81 13.29 -13.21 -15.05
CA GLN A 81 13.45 -13.92 -16.32
C GLN A 81 12.24 -14.82 -16.60
N PHE A 82 11.80 -15.60 -15.62
CA PHE A 82 10.65 -16.48 -15.78
C PHE A 82 9.38 -15.68 -16.07
N SER A 83 9.05 -14.72 -15.22
CA SER A 83 7.80 -13.94 -15.31
C SER A 83 7.72 -13.11 -16.59
N SER A 84 8.84 -12.61 -17.12
CA SER A 84 8.86 -11.84 -18.38
C SER A 84 8.81 -12.70 -19.65
N THR A 85 9.13 -13.99 -19.56
CA THR A 85 9.16 -14.89 -20.73
C THR A 85 8.01 -15.91 -20.76
N HIS A 86 7.35 -16.15 -19.62
CA HIS A 86 6.25 -17.11 -19.48
C HIS A 86 4.96 -16.35 -19.17
N LEU A 87 4.36 -15.76 -20.20
CA LEU A 87 3.12 -15.00 -20.07
C LEU A 87 1.92 -15.93 -19.90
N PRO A 88 0.95 -15.59 -19.01
CA PRO A 88 -0.30 -16.31 -18.92
C PRO A 88 -1.13 -16.10 -20.19
N PRO A 89 -2.17 -16.93 -20.41
CA PRO A 89 -3.13 -16.69 -21.48
C PRO A 89 -3.70 -15.27 -21.41
N PRO A 90 -3.82 -14.54 -22.54
CA PRO A 90 -4.17 -13.12 -22.55
C PRO A 90 -5.61 -12.85 -22.08
N ASN A 91 -6.44 -13.88 -22.00
CA ASN A 91 -7.83 -13.82 -21.54
C ASN A 91 -7.97 -13.93 -20.01
N ARG A 92 -6.86 -13.90 -19.26
CA ARG A 92 -6.86 -13.92 -17.79
C ARG A 92 -6.86 -12.51 -17.24
N LYS A 93 -7.61 -12.30 -16.15
CA LYS A 93 -7.61 -11.05 -15.37
C LYS A 93 -7.35 -11.39 -13.92
N GLN A 94 -6.42 -10.68 -13.30
CA GLN A 94 -6.07 -10.84 -11.89
C GLN A 94 -6.51 -9.64 -11.07
N ARG A 95 -6.97 -9.89 -9.84
CA ARG A 95 -7.29 -8.85 -8.85
C ARG A 95 -7.06 -9.37 -7.44
N PHE A 96 -6.79 -8.48 -6.50
CA PHE A 96 -6.87 -8.83 -5.09
C PHE A 96 -8.34 -9.06 -4.67
N ASP A 97 -8.54 -10.10 -3.87
CA ASP A 97 -9.81 -10.38 -3.17
C ASP A 97 -9.73 -9.98 -1.71
N GLN A 98 -8.58 -10.24 -1.11
CA GLN A 98 -8.27 -9.90 0.28
C GLN A 98 -6.83 -9.46 0.37
N MET A 99 -6.56 -8.51 1.27
CA MET A 99 -5.22 -8.07 1.60
C MET A 99 -5.17 -7.62 3.06
N ARG A 100 -4.13 -8.03 3.76
CA ARG A 100 -3.84 -7.66 5.15
C ARG A 100 -2.38 -7.27 5.24
N VAL A 101 -2.13 -6.08 5.76
CA VAL A 101 -0.77 -5.55 5.94
C VAL A 101 -0.45 -5.43 7.43
N ARG A 102 0.74 -5.85 7.80
CA ARG A 102 1.31 -5.67 9.14
C ARG A 102 2.70 -5.07 9.00
N VAL A 103 3.03 -4.10 9.85
CA VAL A 103 4.33 -3.42 9.85
C VAL A 103 4.98 -3.64 11.22
N TYR A 104 6.25 -4.03 11.19
CA TYR A 104 7.09 -4.30 12.36
C TYR A 104 8.42 -3.54 12.17
N GLY A 105 8.46 -2.28 12.58
CA GLY A 105 9.64 -1.42 12.36
C GLY A 105 9.90 -1.23 10.87
N ASP A 106 11.01 -1.78 10.37
CA ASP A 106 11.40 -1.74 8.96
C ASP A 106 10.98 -2.99 8.16
N VAL A 107 10.12 -3.85 8.72
CA VAL A 107 9.61 -5.05 8.04
C VAL A 107 8.11 -4.91 7.80
N GLY A 108 7.70 -5.11 6.55
CA GLY A 108 6.30 -5.19 6.13
C GLY A 108 5.96 -6.64 5.79
N ILE A 109 4.83 -7.12 6.26
CA ILE A 109 4.28 -8.42 5.86
C ILE A 109 2.91 -8.18 5.24
N VAL A 110 2.77 -8.55 3.98
CA VAL A 110 1.51 -8.53 3.26
C VAL A 110 1.04 -9.96 3.06
N ASN A 111 -0.18 -10.24 3.47
CA ASN A 111 -0.87 -11.48 3.18
C ASN A 111 -2.10 -11.16 2.35
N GLY A 112 -2.40 -11.98 1.35
CA GLY A 112 -3.59 -11.74 0.55
C GLY A 112 -4.02 -12.93 -0.29
N ILE A 113 -5.08 -12.69 -1.06
CA ILE A 113 -5.60 -13.61 -2.05
C ILE A 113 -5.70 -12.89 -3.39
N VAL A 114 -5.11 -13.47 -4.42
CA VAL A 114 -5.31 -13.08 -5.82
C VAL A 114 -6.36 -14.01 -6.44
N LEU A 115 -7.33 -13.42 -7.14
CA LEU A 115 -8.26 -14.15 -7.98
C LEU A 115 -7.94 -13.92 -9.43
N THR A 116 -7.86 -15.02 -10.17
CA THR A 116 -7.75 -15.01 -11.62
C THR A 116 -9.10 -15.42 -12.21
N THR A 117 -9.65 -14.59 -13.10
CA THR A 117 -10.86 -14.90 -13.85
C THR A 117 -10.59 -15.02 -15.35
N ASP A 118 -11.47 -15.70 -16.06
CA ASP A 118 -11.54 -15.62 -17.53
C ASP A 118 -12.27 -14.34 -18.00
N GLU A 119 -12.40 -14.18 -19.32
CA GLU A 119 -13.11 -13.06 -19.95
C GLU A 119 -14.60 -12.99 -19.59
N GLN A 120 -15.22 -14.12 -19.24
CA GLN A 120 -16.60 -14.22 -18.80
C GLN A 120 -16.77 -13.93 -17.30
N GLY A 121 -15.67 -13.64 -16.58
CA GLY A 121 -15.67 -13.35 -15.15
C GLY A 121 -15.75 -14.60 -14.27
N ARG A 122 -15.60 -15.81 -14.82
CA ARG A 122 -15.56 -17.04 -14.02
C ARG A 122 -14.20 -17.17 -13.37
N GLU A 123 -14.19 -17.47 -12.07
CA GLU A 123 -12.97 -17.79 -11.33
C GLU A 123 -12.36 -19.07 -11.90
N VAL A 124 -11.07 -19.01 -12.24
CA VAL A 124 -10.31 -20.14 -12.79
C VAL A 124 -9.13 -20.52 -11.91
N GLU A 125 -8.68 -19.61 -11.05
CA GLU A 125 -7.60 -19.83 -10.11
C GLU A 125 -7.75 -18.86 -8.94
N ARG A 126 -7.35 -19.33 -7.76
CA ARG A 126 -7.29 -18.58 -6.51
C ARG A 126 -5.95 -18.90 -5.85
N THR A 127 -5.20 -17.86 -5.53
CA THR A 127 -3.84 -17.97 -4.99
C THR A 127 -3.76 -17.20 -3.69
N ILE A 128 -3.32 -17.86 -2.61
CA ILE A 128 -3.01 -17.22 -1.33
C ILE A 128 -1.52 -16.92 -1.28
N PHE A 129 -1.16 -15.71 -0.86
CA PHE A 129 0.23 -15.27 -0.85
C PHE A 129 0.67 -14.66 0.49
N THR A 130 1.97 -14.69 0.71
CA THR A 130 2.70 -13.97 1.76
C THR A 130 3.93 -13.33 1.16
N ASP A 131 3.94 -12.00 1.15
CA ASP A 131 5.05 -11.21 0.66
C ASP A 131 5.66 -10.43 1.82
N VAL A 132 6.98 -10.43 1.88
CA VAL A 132 7.75 -9.76 2.93
C VAL A 132 8.57 -8.66 2.31
N PHE A 133 8.43 -7.46 2.87
CA PHE A 133 9.12 -6.27 2.44
C PHE A 133 10.05 -5.79 3.55
N VAL A 134 11.18 -5.21 3.16
CA VAL A 134 12.08 -4.51 4.08
C VAL A 134 12.27 -3.08 3.59
N ARG A 135 12.20 -2.12 4.52
CA ARG A 135 12.47 -0.72 4.23
C ARG A 135 13.98 -0.49 4.23
N ARG A 136 14.54 -0.15 3.07
CA ARG A 136 15.96 0.17 2.86
C ARG A 136 16.08 1.54 2.20
N ASN A 137 16.97 2.39 2.71
CA ASN A 137 17.17 3.74 2.17
C ASN A 137 15.85 4.53 1.99
N ARG A 138 14.89 4.33 2.91
CA ARG A 138 13.53 4.92 2.91
C ARG A 138 12.58 4.43 1.82
N SER A 139 12.90 3.34 1.14
CA SER A 139 12.03 2.66 0.17
C SER A 139 11.74 1.23 0.61
N TRP A 140 10.53 0.74 0.33
CA TRP A 140 10.16 -0.66 0.56
C TRP A 140 10.61 -1.52 -0.63
N GLU A 141 11.27 -2.63 -0.33
CA GLU A 141 11.69 -3.63 -1.33
C GLU A 141 11.19 -5.02 -0.89
N ALA A 142 10.65 -5.80 -1.82
CA ALA A 142 10.24 -7.17 -1.55
C ALA A 142 11.49 -8.05 -1.39
N VAL A 143 11.65 -8.69 -0.24
CA VAL A 143 12.74 -9.64 0.03
C VAL A 143 12.27 -11.09 -0.07
N ASN A 144 10.97 -11.33 0.01
CA ASN A 144 10.39 -12.66 -0.13
C ASN A 144 8.98 -12.58 -0.71
N ALA A 145 8.63 -13.56 -1.55
CA ALA A 145 7.26 -13.85 -1.93
C ALA A 145 7.05 -15.36 -1.86
N GLN A 146 5.91 -15.76 -1.36
CA GLN A 146 5.50 -17.16 -1.35
C GLN A 146 4.01 -17.26 -1.58
N GLU A 147 3.64 -18.11 -2.51
CA GLU A 147 2.25 -18.29 -2.91
C GLU A 147 1.87 -19.77 -3.02
N ASN A 148 0.59 -20.06 -2.79
CA ASN A 148 0.03 -21.40 -2.91
C ASN A 148 -1.35 -21.32 -3.56
N ALA A 149 -1.69 -22.34 -4.35
CA ALA A 149 -3.05 -22.51 -4.82
C ALA A 149 -4.00 -22.75 -3.64
N VAL A 150 -5.17 -22.12 -3.67
CA VAL A 150 -6.25 -22.38 -2.72
C VAL A 150 -7.12 -23.49 -3.31
N GLY A 151 -7.23 -24.60 -2.61
CA GLY A 151 -8.08 -25.72 -3.04
C GLY A 151 -9.56 -25.33 -3.09
N THR A 152 -10.27 -25.83 -4.10
CA THR A 152 -11.73 -25.86 -4.11
C THR A 152 -12.20 -26.96 -3.16
N HIS A 153 -12.83 -26.59 -2.04
CA HIS A 153 -13.54 -27.54 -1.17
C HIS A 153 -14.83 -28.05 -1.82
#